data_AF-T1CMR9-F1
#
_entry.id   AF-T1CMR9-F1
#
_cell.length_a   1.000
_cell.length_b   1.000
_cell.length_c   1.000
_cell.angle_alpha   90.00
_cell.angle_beta   90.00
_cell.angle_gamma   90.00
#
_symmetry.space_group_name_H-M   'P 1'
#
loop_
_entity.id
_entity.type
_entity.pdbx_description
1 polymer ?
#
loop_
_entity_poly.entity_id
_entity_poly.type
_entity_poly.pdbx_seq_one_letter_code
_entity_poly.pdbx_strand_id
1 'polypeptide(L)'
;MTEPPKLSDIDPVETREWLESIDSVLKTEGPLRAHFLLERLIDHARRGGAYLPFTANTAYVNSIPPGREPAYPGNRELEKRIEAYIRWNALAMVVAANRKSSEYGGHLASYASSATLYEVGFNHFWRAASSEHPGDLVFFQGHSSPGIYARAYLEGRLSESQL
;
A
#
# COMPACT_ATOMS: atom_id res chain seq x y z
N MET A 1 21.18 -11.96 5.39
CA MET A 1 21.54 -10.73 4.64
C MET A 1 22.81 -10.19 5.27
N THR A 2 23.93 -10.29 4.57
CA THR A 2 25.20 -9.68 4.98
C THR A 2 25.11 -8.19 4.65
N GLU A 3 25.18 -7.33 5.66
CA GLU A 3 25.48 -5.91 5.42
C GLU A 3 26.74 -5.83 4.56
N PRO A 4 26.78 -4.97 3.52
CA PRO A 4 28.04 -4.68 2.86
C PRO A 4 29.03 -4.18 3.92
N PRO A 5 30.33 -4.53 3.79
CA PRO A 5 31.33 -4.06 4.75
C PRO A 5 31.21 -2.53 4.88
N LYS A 6 31.11 -2.02 6.11
CA LYS A 6 31.25 -0.58 6.38
C LYS A 6 32.66 -0.18 5.95
N LEU A 7 32.80 0.20 4.68
CA LEU A 7 33.97 0.90 4.21
C LEU A 7 34.04 2.19 5.01
N SER A 8 35.13 2.37 5.77
CA SER A 8 35.50 3.70 6.25
C SER A 8 35.62 4.58 5.02
N ASP A 9 34.93 5.71 5.00
CA ASP A 9 35.08 6.69 3.93
C ASP A 9 36.55 7.16 3.92
N ILE A 10 37.30 6.73 2.91
CA ILE A 10 38.75 6.99 2.81
C ILE A 10 39.02 8.41 2.32
N ASP A 11 38.05 9.03 1.63
CA ASP A 11 38.09 10.41 1.17
C ASP A 11 36.69 11.06 1.24
N PRO A 12 36.34 11.64 2.41
CA PRO A 12 35.06 12.32 2.59
C PRO A 12 34.89 13.59 1.73
N VAL A 13 35.97 14.12 1.16
CA VAL A 13 35.89 15.27 0.25
C VAL A 13 35.38 14.80 -1.10
N GLU A 14 35.99 13.77 -1.68
CA GLU A 14 35.54 13.16 -2.93
C GLU A 14 34.09 12.68 -2.82
N THR A 15 33.75 11.94 -1.75
CA THR A 15 32.37 11.46 -1.52
C THR A 15 31.35 12.62 -1.52
N ARG A 16 31.69 13.75 -0.90
CA ARG A 16 30.83 14.95 -0.88
C ARG A 16 30.69 15.57 -2.28
N GLU A 17 31.76 15.68 -3.05
CA GLU A 17 31.72 16.24 -4.40
C GLU A 17 30.81 15.42 -5.35
N TRP A 18 30.84 14.09 -5.23
CA TRP A 18 29.93 13.22 -5.99
C TRP A 18 28.46 13.38 -5.58
N LEU A 19 28.17 13.49 -4.28
CA LEU A 19 26.82 13.74 -3.78
C LEU A 19 26.30 15.12 -4.23
N GLU A 20 27.11 16.16 -4.10
CA GLU A 20 26.77 17.51 -4.54
C GLU A 20 26.52 17.59 -6.06
N SER A 21 27.29 16.81 -6.84
CA SER A 21 27.10 16.70 -8.30
C SER A 21 25.73 16.13 -8.65
N ILE A 22 25.30 15.05 -7.98
CA ILE A 22 23.97 14.48 -8.20
C ILE A 22 22.85 15.42 -7.70
N ASP A 23 23.05 16.08 -6.57
CA ASP A 23 22.11 17.09 -6.05
C ASP A 23 21.92 18.25 -7.02
N SER A 24 22.99 18.70 -7.67
CA SER A 24 22.94 19.74 -8.69
C SER A 24 22.10 19.32 -9.90
N VAL A 25 22.28 18.09 -10.39
CA VAL A 25 21.46 17.52 -11.47
C VAL A 25 19.99 17.39 -11.05
N LEU A 26 19.73 16.90 -9.83
CA LEU A 26 18.37 16.78 -9.30
C LEU A 26 17.65 18.13 -9.25
N LYS A 27 18.36 19.20 -8.84
CA LYS A 27 17.80 20.56 -8.77
C LYS A 27 17.59 21.19 -10.14
N THR A 28 18.48 20.94 -11.10
CA THR A 28 18.51 21.67 -12.39
C THR A 28 17.80 20.92 -13.51
N GLU A 29 18.03 19.61 -13.63
CA GLU A 29 17.54 18.76 -14.73
C GLU A 29 16.46 17.76 -14.27
N GLY A 30 16.35 17.51 -12.96
CA GLY A 30 15.28 16.71 -12.36
C GLY A 30 15.60 15.20 -12.19
N PRO A 31 14.65 14.43 -11.62
CA PRO A 31 14.89 13.06 -11.16
C PRO A 31 15.14 12.05 -12.28
N LEU A 32 14.50 12.21 -13.44
CA LEU A 32 14.71 11.29 -14.58
C LEU A 32 16.15 11.34 -15.09
N ARG A 33 16.73 12.54 -15.14
CA ARG A 33 18.12 12.73 -15.56
C ARG A 33 19.10 12.15 -14.55
N ALA A 34 18.90 12.43 -13.26
CA ALA A 34 19.72 11.88 -12.20
C ALA A 34 19.70 10.34 -12.22
N HIS A 35 18.52 9.74 -12.39
CA HIS A 35 18.37 8.29 -12.54
C HIS A 35 19.17 7.75 -13.74
N PHE A 36 19.04 8.37 -14.91
CA PHE A 36 19.81 7.98 -16.10
C PHE A 36 21.32 8.03 -15.86
N LEU A 37 21.84 9.07 -15.20
CA LEU A 37 23.28 9.18 -14.91
C LEU A 37 23.73 8.08 -13.95
N LEU A 38 22.96 7.81 -12.90
CA LEU A 38 23.26 6.74 -11.95
C LEU A 38 23.28 5.37 -12.63
N GLU A 39 22.33 5.07 -13.52
CA GLU A 39 22.34 3.83 -14.30
C GLU A 39 23.60 3.70 -15.17
N ARG A 40 24.02 4.79 -15.82
CA ARG A 40 25.26 4.81 -16.63
C ARG A 40 26.51 4.58 -15.79
N LEU A 41 26.59 5.18 -14.60
CA LEU A 41 27.71 4.97 -13.67
C LEU A 41 27.76 3.52 -13.17
N ILE A 42 26.60 2.95 -12.83
CA ILE A 42 26.49 1.55 -12.42
C ILE A 42 26.92 0.60 -13.55
N ASP A 43 26.46 0.81 -14.79
CA ASP A 43 26.87 0.01 -15.95
C ASP A 43 28.38 0.12 -16.21
N HIS A 44 28.94 1.33 -16.13
CA HIS A 44 30.37 1.56 -16.28
C HIS A 44 31.19 0.83 -15.19
N ALA A 45 30.80 0.96 -13.92
CA ALA A 45 31.47 0.29 -12.80
C ALA A 45 31.41 -1.24 -12.93
N ARG A 46 30.27 -1.80 -13.35
CA ARG A 46 30.13 -3.25 -13.60
C ARG A 46 31.09 -3.73 -14.70
N ARG A 47 31.21 -2.99 -15.81
CA ARG A 47 32.16 -3.32 -16.89
C ARG A 47 33.62 -3.20 -16.44
N GLY A 48 33.89 -2.33 -15.47
CA GLY A 48 35.20 -2.22 -14.80
C GLY A 48 35.52 -3.32 -13.79
N GLY A 49 34.62 -4.30 -13.60
CA GLY A 49 34.83 -5.44 -12.70
C GLY A 49 34.31 -5.22 -11.27
N ALA A 50 33.63 -4.10 -10.99
CA ALA A 50 33.02 -3.88 -9.68
C ALA A 50 31.78 -4.77 -9.51
N TYR A 51 31.74 -5.56 -8.43
CA TYR A 51 30.55 -6.30 -8.05
C TYR A 51 29.56 -5.38 -7.31
N LEU A 52 28.54 -4.92 -8.02
CA LEU A 52 27.44 -4.12 -7.47
C LEU A 52 26.18 -5.00 -7.36
N PRO A 53 25.87 -5.57 -6.18
CA PRO A 53 24.63 -6.32 -5.99
C PRO A 53 23.45 -5.37 -6.24
N PHE A 54 22.58 -5.72 -7.19
CA PHE A 54 21.35 -4.98 -7.39
C PHE A 54 20.47 -5.16 -6.15
N THR A 55 20.14 -4.06 -5.48
CA THR A 55 19.13 -4.04 -4.43
C THR A 55 17.88 -3.38 -4.99
N ALA A 56 16.80 -4.15 -5.13
CA ALA A 56 15.49 -3.62 -5.57
C ALA A 56 14.78 -2.79 -4.48
N ASN A 57 15.42 -2.59 -3.33
CA ASN A 57 14.80 -1.95 -2.18
C ASN A 57 14.97 -0.44 -2.27
N THR A 58 13.86 0.28 -2.24
CA THR A 58 13.85 1.72 -1.98
C THR A 58 13.95 1.98 -0.47
N ALA A 59 14.14 3.25 -0.09
CA ALA A 59 14.06 3.65 1.32
C ALA A 59 12.73 3.23 1.95
N TYR A 60 12.74 2.91 3.25
CA TYR A 60 11.56 2.53 4.02
C TYR A 60 10.70 3.76 4.38
N VAL A 61 10.17 4.41 3.34
CA VAL A 61 9.34 5.62 3.37
C VAL A 61 8.25 5.52 2.30
N ASN A 62 7.26 6.41 2.34
CA ASN A 62 6.19 6.44 1.33
C ASN A 62 6.75 6.79 -0.06
N SER A 63 6.38 6.00 -1.08
CA SER A 63 6.79 6.24 -2.47
C SER A 63 6.22 7.54 -3.05
N ILE A 64 5.06 7.98 -2.57
CA ILE A 64 4.43 9.25 -2.95
C ILE A 64 4.64 10.26 -1.81
N PRO A 65 5.42 11.34 -2.02
CA PRO A 65 5.65 12.35 -0.98
C PRO A 65 4.44 13.28 -0.81
N PRO A 66 4.30 13.97 0.34
CA PRO A 66 3.14 14.84 0.61
C PRO A 66 2.90 15.93 -0.45
N GLY A 67 3.97 16.51 -1.01
CA GLY A 67 3.86 17.52 -2.07
C GLY A 67 3.35 17.00 -3.42
N ARG A 68 3.24 15.68 -3.60
CA ARG A 68 2.67 15.01 -4.78
C ARG A 68 1.38 14.24 -4.45
N GLU A 69 0.91 14.32 -3.20
CA GLU A 69 -0.34 13.68 -2.80
C GLU A 69 -1.53 14.47 -3.38
N PRO A 70 -2.45 13.82 -4.11
CA PRO A 70 -3.64 14.50 -4.60
C PRO A 70 -4.59 14.84 -3.44
N ALA A 71 -5.43 15.85 -3.66
CA ALA A 71 -6.51 16.14 -2.72
C ALA A 71 -7.46 14.94 -2.59
N TYR A 72 -7.89 14.64 -1.36
CA TYR A 72 -8.80 13.53 -1.11
C TYR A 72 -10.20 13.85 -1.64
N PRO A 73 -10.83 12.99 -2.44
CA PRO A 73 -12.09 13.33 -3.13
C PRO A 73 -13.33 13.20 -2.24
N GLY A 74 -13.26 12.43 -1.15
CA GLY A 74 -14.41 12.10 -0.31
C GLY A 74 -14.55 12.90 0.99
N ASN A 75 -15.64 12.65 1.73
CA ASN A 75 -15.83 13.17 3.08
C ASN A 75 -15.28 12.17 4.10
N ARG A 76 -14.07 12.44 4.60
CA ARG A 76 -13.36 11.57 5.55
C ARG A 76 -14.11 11.34 6.86
N GLU A 77 -14.91 12.30 7.33
CA GLU A 77 -15.66 12.14 8.57
C GLU A 77 -16.81 11.14 8.38
N LEU A 78 -17.56 11.28 7.28
CA LEU A 78 -18.66 10.38 6.95
C LEU A 78 -18.14 8.96 6.67
N GLU A 79 -17.07 8.84 5.89
CA GLU A 79 -16.44 7.55 5.57
C GLU A 79 -15.94 6.85 6.83
N LYS A 80 -15.31 7.57 7.76
CA LYS A 80 -14.87 7.00 9.04
C LYS A 80 -16.03 6.46 9.88
N ARG A 81 -17.20 7.13 9.83
CA ARG A 81 -18.41 6.66 10.53
C ARG A 81 -18.96 5.39 9.89
N ILE A 82 -19.01 5.35 8.56
CA ILE A 82 -19.45 4.16 7.80
C ILE A 82 -18.51 2.98 8.07
N GLU A 83 -17.19 3.20 7.99
CA GLU A 83 -16.18 2.19 8.29
C GLU A 83 -16.34 1.64 9.72
N ALA A 84 -16.64 2.50 10.69
CA ALA A 84 -16.89 2.07 12.08
C ALA A 84 -18.10 1.12 12.19
N TYR A 85 -19.19 1.40 11.47
CA TYR A 85 -20.35 0.50 11.44
C TYR A 85 -20.02 -0.84 10.78
N ILE A 86 -19.26 -0.82 9.69
CA ILE A 86 -18.85 -2.05 9.00
C ILE A 86 -17.93 -2.88 9.89
N ARG A 87 -16.94 -2.27 10.55
CA ARG A 87 -16.07 -2.94 11.53
C ARG A 87 -16.86 -3.55 12.68
N TRP A 88 -17.86 -2.84 13.20
CA TRP A 88 -18.71 -3.33 14.27
C TRP A 88 -19.54 -4.54 13.82
N ASN A 89 -20.21 -4.46 12.67
CA ASN A 89 -21.03 -5.55 12.16
C ASN A 89 -20.19 -6.80 11.85
N ALA A 90 -18.98 -6.62 11.31
CA ALA A 90 -18.04 -7.73 11.07
C ALA A 90 -17.64 -8.43 12.38
N LEU A 91 -17.36 -7.65 13.44
CA LEU A 91 -17.08 -8.17 14.77
C LEU A 91 -18.30 -8.92 15.34
N ALA A 92 -19.47 -8.28 15.31
CA ALA A 92 -20.70 -8.81 15.87
C ALA A 92 -21.08 -10.16 15.25
N MET A 93 -20.98 -10.28 13.92
CA MET A 93 -21.24 -11.52 13.19
C MET A 93 -20.33 -12.66 13.64
N VAL A 94 -19.02 -12.43 13.71
CA VAL A 94 -18.06 -13.47 14.14
C VAL A 94 -18.28 -13.86 15.61
N VAL A 95 -18.53 -12.88 16.49
CA VAL A 95 -18.81 -13.16 17.91
C VAL A 95 -20.12 -13.94 18.06
N ALA A 96 -21.17 -13.59 17.31
CA ALA A 96 -22.44 -14.29 17.33
C ALA A 96 -22.30 -15.75 16.85
N ALA A 97 -21.52 -15.99 15.80
CA ALA A 97 -21.19 -17.34 15.34
C ALA A 97 -20.46 -18.16 16.43
N ASN A 98 -19.43 -17.59 17.04
CA ASN A 98 -18.64 -18.26 18.08
C ASN A 98 -19.43 -18.54 19.37
N ARG A 99 -20.52 -17.79 19.64
CA ARG A 99 -21.45 -18.11 20.74
C ARG A 99 -22.29 -19.36 20.47
N LYS A 100 -22.54 -19.71 19.20
CA LYS A 100 -23.25 -20.94 18.81
C LYS A 100 -22.32 -22.15 18.86
N SER A 101 -21.11 -22.00 18.33
CA SER A 101 -20.06 -23.02 18.39
C SER A 101 -18.68 -22.38 18.15
N SER A 102 -17.69 -22.76 18.95
CA SER A 102 -16.30 -22.35 18.76
C SER A 102 -15.66 -22.91 17.48
N GLU A 103 -16.22 -23.99 16.92
CA GLU A 103 -15.67 -24.65 15.73
C GLU A 103 -15.93 -23.87 14.44
N TYR A 104 -16.88 -22.92 14.44
CA TYR A 104 -17.16 -22.09 13.25
C TYR A 104 -16.05 -21.08 12.95
N GLY A 105 -15.29 -20.67 13.98
CA GLY A 105 -14.17 -19.76 13.83
C GLY A 105 -14.57 -18.36 13.33
N GLY A 106 -13.72 -17.79 12.47
CA GLY A 106 -13.88 -16.44 11.91
C GLY A 106 -12.72 -15.51 12.27
N HIS A 107 -12.22 -14.76 11.28
CA HIS A 107 -11.06 -13.89 11.44
C HIS A 107 -11.49 -12.43 11.65
N LEU A 108 -11.06 -11.82 12.75
CA LEU A 108 -11.31 -10.41 13.05
C LEU A 108 -10.14 -9.52 12.63
N ALA A 109 -8.91 -9.94 12.96
CA ALA A 109 -7.71 -9.13 12.78
C ALA A 109 -7.40 -8.84 11.31
N SER A 110 -7.62 -9.81 10.41
CA SER A 110 -7.35 -9.66 8.97
C SER A 110 -8.16 -8.53 8.34
N TYR A 111 -9.46 -8.49 8.61
CA TYR A 111 -10.30 -7.40 8.10
C TYR A 111 -9.99 -6.10 8.84
N ALA A 112 -9.81 -6.14 10.16
CA ALA A 112 -9.54 -4.92 10.92
C ALA A 112 -8.26 -4.19 10.47
N SER A 113 -7.20 -4.91 10.08
CA SER A 113 -5.97 -4.29 9.58
C SER A 113 -6.09 -3.70 8.17
N SER A 114 -7.08 -4.14 7.40
CA SER A 114 -7.25 -3.78 5.98
C SER A 114 -8.53 -3.00 5.68
N ALA A 115 -9.40 -2.74 6.66
CA ALA A 115 -10.73 -2.17 6.41
C ALA A 115 -10.66 -0.82 5.69
N THR A 116 -9.78 0.10 6.11
CA THR A 116 -9.62 1.41 5.44
C THR A 116 -9.16 1.27 3.98
N LEU A 117 -8.31 0.28 3.67
CA LEU A 117 -7.91 -0.01 2.30
C LEU A 117 -9.14 -0.45 1.47
N TYR A 118 -9.96 -1.34 2.02
CA TYR A 118 -11.19 -1.77 1.35
C TYR A 118 -12.19 -0.62 1.18
N GLU A 119 -12.37 0.21 2.20
CA GLU A 119 -13.31 1.33 2.16
C GLU A 119 -12.90 2.41 1.15
N VAL A 120 -11.61 2.72 1.03
CA VAL A 120 -11.12 3.59 -0.05
C VAL A 120 -11.42 2.95 -1.41
N GLY A 121 -11.17 1.64 -1.55
CA GLY A 121 -11.50 0.87 -2.75
C GLY A 121 -12.99 0.98 -3.13
N PHE A 122 -13.89 0.70 -2.19
CA PHE A 122 -15.34 0.76 -2.42
C PHE A 122 -15.85 2.15 -2.75
N ASN A 123 -15.35 3.19 -2.06
CA ASN A 123 -15.90 4.55 -2.22
C ASN A 123 -15.36 5.26 -3.47
N HIS A 124 -14.13 4.94 -3.90
CA HIS A 124 -13.42 5.79 -4.88
C HIS A 124 -12.84 5.05 -6.10
N PHE A 125 -12.76 3.72 -6.09
CA PHE A 125 -12.08 2.97 -7.15
C PHE A 125 -12.94 1.91 -7.82
N TRP A 126 -13.54 1.01 -7.04
CA TRP A 126 -14.13 -0.21 -7.59
C TRP A 126 -15.45 0.06 -8.30
N ARG A 127 -15.52 -0.46 -9.52
CA ARG A 127 -16.69 -0.33 -10.40
C ARG A 127 -17.49 -1.61 -10.39
N ALA A 128 -18.78 -1.51 -10.12
CA ALA A 128 -19.72 -2.59 -10.36
C ALA A 128 -19.92 -2.81 -11.87
N ALA A 129 -20.43 -3.97 -12.24
CA ALA A 129 -20.87 -4.23 -13.60
C ALA A 129 -22.04 -3.30 -13.98
N SER A 130 -22.01 -2.77 -15.20
CA SER A 130 -23.02 -1.89 -15.79
C SER A 130 -23.09 -2.11 -17.30
N SER A 131 -23.99 -1.42 -18.00
CA SER A 131 -24.06 -1.48 -19.47
C SER A 131 -22.78 -1.03 -20.16
N GLU A 132 -22.04 -0.10 -19.55
CA GLU A 132 -20.84 0.52 -20.12
C GLU A 132 -19.53 -0.10 -19.62
N HIS A 133 -19.57 -0.90 -18.55
CA HIS A 133 -18.37 -1.45 -17.92
C HIS A 133 -18.65 -2.84 -17.32
N PRO A 134 -17.83 -3.87 -17.62
CA PRO A 134 -18.07 -5.24 -17.13
C PRO A 134 -17.90 -5.40 -15.61
N GLY A 135 -17.33 -4.40 -14.95
CA GLY A 135 -17.03 -4.39 -13.52
C GLY A 135 -15.59 -4.78 -13.23
N ASP A 136 -15.09 -4.35 -12.07
CA ASP A 136 -13.73 -4.68 -11.64
C ASP A 136 -13.68 -6.07 -11.01
N LEU A 137 -12.65 -6.84 -11.36
CA LEU A 137 -12.40 -8.16 -10.77
C LEU A 137 -11.59 -8.00 -9.48
N VAL A 138 -12.29 -7.92 -8.35
CA VAL A 138 -11.66 -7.75 -7.03
C VAL A 138 -11.45 -9.12 -6.36
N PHE A 139 -10.19 -9.53 -6.23
CA PHE A 139 -9.78 -10.76 -5.55
C PHE A 139 -9.64 -10.50 -4.04
N PHE A 140 -10.79 -10.48 -3.34
CA PHE A 140 -10.84 -10.26 -1.90
C PHE A 140 -10.02 -11.31 -1.13
N GLN A 141 -9.32 -10.87 -0.08
CA GLN A 141 -8.69 -11.81 0.86
C GLN A 141 -9.77 -12.63 1.58
N GLY A 142 -9.74 -13.96 1.47
CA GLY A 142 -10.80 -14.83 2.03
C GLY A 142 -11.07 -14.63 3.52
N HIS A 143 -10.00 -14.41 4.32
CA HIS A 143 -10.11 -14.15 5.76
C HIS A 143 -10.73 -12.78 6.10
N SER A 144 -10.89 -11.88 5.12
CA SER A 144 -11.55 -10.59 5.29
C SER A 144 -13.03 -10.62 4.92
N SER A 145 -13.58 -11.79 4.57
CA SER A 145 -15.00 -11.95 4.21
C SER A 145 -16.02 -11.41 5.23
N PRO A 146 -15.80 -11.46 6.56
CA PRO A 146 -16.73 -10.85 7.51
C PRO A 146 -16.97 -9.37 7.25
N GLY A 147 -15.94 -8.64 6.84
CA GLY A 147 -16.07 -7.22 6.50
C GLY A 147 -16.87 -6.95 5.23
N ILE A 148 -16.73 -7.84 4.23
CA ILE A 148 -17.47 -7.72 2.97
C ILE A 148 -18.96 -7.98 3.20
N TYR A 149 -19.32 -8.98 4.02
CA TYR A 149 -20.72 -9.22 4.40
C TYR A 149 -21.28 -8.10 5.27
N ALA A 150 -20.49 -7.57 6.21
CA ALA A 150 -20.90 -6.42 7.02
C ALA A 150 -21.24 -5.18 6.18
N ARG A 151 -20.45 -4.91 5.13
CA ARG A 151 -20.78 -3.85 4.16
C ARG A 151 -22.03 -4.18 3.36
N ALA A 152 -22.13 -5.41 2.84
CA ALA A 152 -23.30 -5.84 2.07
C ALA A 152 -24.61 -5.74 2.89
N TYR A 153 -24.55 -6.02 4.19
CA TYR A 153 -25.67 -5.79 5.11
C TYR A 153 -26.01 -4.31 5.26
N LEU A 154 -25.01 -3.45 5.46
CA LEU A 154 -25.22 -2.00 5.57
C LEU A 154 -25.79 -1.38 4.28
N GLU A 155 -25.45 -1.97 3.12
CA GLU A 155 -26.00 -1.63 1.80
C GLU A 155 -27.40 -2.25 1.55
N GLY A 156 -27.94 -3.04 2.48
CA GLY A 156 -29.25 -3.69 2.34
C GLY A 156 -29.27 -4.89 1.39
N ARG A 157 -28.11 -5.45 1.03
CA ARG A 157 -27.99 -6.63 0.16
C ARG A 157 -28.05 -7.95 0.92
N LEU A 158 -27.76 -7.93 2.22
CA LEU A 158 -27.93 -9.05 3.14
C LEU A 158 -28.89 -8.64 4.27
N SER A 159 -29.73 -9.57 4.72
CA SER A 159 -30.55 -9.40 5.91
C SER A 159 -29.79 -9.77 7.18
N GLU A 160 -30.27 -9.33 8.33
CA GLU A 160 -29.71 -9.71 9.63
C GLU A 160 -29.72 -11.23 9.84
N SER A 161 -30.74 -11.94 9.33
CA SER A 161 -30.83 -13.40 9.43
C SER A 161 -29.79 -14.14 8.59
N GLN A 162 -29.15 -13.46 7.62
CA GLN A 162 -28.07 -14.01 6.81
C GLN A 162 -26.69 -13.76 7.43
N LEU A 163 -26.58 -12.88 8.42
CA LEU A 163 -25.37 -12.66 9.23
C LEU A 163 -25.32 -13.67 10.40
#